data_AF-A0A4Q6GAY6-F1
#
_entry.id   AF-A0A4Q6GAY6-F1
#
_cell.length_a   1.000
_cell.length_b   1.000
_cell.length_c   1.000
_cell.angle_alpha   90.00
_cell.angle_beta   90.00
_cell.angle_gamma   90.00
#
_symmetry.space_group_name_H-M   'P 1'
#
loop_
_entity.id
_entity.type
_entity.pdbx_description
1 polymer ?
#
loop_
_entity_poly.entity_id
_entity_poly.type
_entity_poly.pdbx_seq_one_letter_code
_entity_poly.pdbx_strand_id
1 'polypeptide(L)'
;MTAPNPATPSITAWLDIGTFIVLATLISLPFRSGMVDQPWLSATVFGVPVWRALLEGSGPIIATVVATRGFRQHWRPITFAGSSLPHAAAILAIPCLVFMLAGIPNSKGASPQLFGLMLAMTTVAYCVFEESGWRGYLQNALQGLPAASRYVLIGLAWYAWHLPFLSDDATLGNQCAFLALLVGASFLLGRLADEMHSVFLVAGFHLAVNLLSFNQLFGEASPGRKLLLLIGCIVLWVPVLLHWKRHATRQGQHAQANPLQTDRPAHHQGE
;
A
#
# COMPACT_ATOMS: atom_id res chain seq x y z
N MET A 1 -15.47 7.45 -33.86
CA MET A 1 -15.41 6.29 -32.95
C MET A 1 -15.45 6.81 -31.53
N THR A 2 -16.62 6.80 -30.91
CA THR A 2 -16.81 7.16 -29.50
C THR A 2 -16.21 6.04 -28.64
N ALA A 3 -15.33 6.38 -27.71
CA ALA A 3 -14.85 5.41 -26.73
C ALA A 3 -16.06 4.82 -25.98
N PRO A 4 -16.11 3.49 -25.73
CA PRO A 4 -17.18 2.91 -24.95
C PRO A 4 -17.21 3.59 -23.58
N ASN A 5 -18.39 4.08 -23.18
CA ASN A 5 -18.60 4.60 -21.83
C ASN A 5 -18.16 3.52 -20.83
N PRO A 6 -17.31 3.82 -19.84
CA PRO A 6 -16.94 2.83 -18.84
C PRO A 6 -18.23 2.45 -18.10
N ALA A 7 -18.60 1.17 -18.19
CA ALA A 7 -19.81 0.67 -17.57
C ALA A 7 -19.73 0.90 -16.07
N THR A 8 -20.73 1.58 -15.52
CA THR A 8 -20.86 1.80 -14.08
C THR A 8 -20.93 0.47 -13.34
N PRO A 9 -20.34 0.35 -12.13
CA PRO A 9 -20.39 -0.90 -11.38
C PRO A 9 -21.82 -1.32 -11.09
N SER A 10 -22.12 -2.61 -11.23
CA SER A 10 -23.44 -3.17 -10.89
C SER A 10 -23.74 -3.02 -9.38
N ILE A 11 -25.01 -3.12 -8.98
CA ILE A 11 -25.41 -3.07 -7.55
C ILE A 11 -24.64 -4.11 -6.73
N THR A 12 -24.47 -5.32 -7.27
CA THR A 12 -23.66 -6.39 -6.66
C THR A 12 -22.20 -5.98 -6.45
N ALA A 13 -21.59 -5.26 -7.39
CA ALA A 13 -20.23 -4.76 -7.24
C ALA A 13 -20.10 -3.73 -6.12
N TRP A 14 -21.11 -2.86 -5.94
CA TRP A 14 -21.14 -1.91 -4.82
C TRP A 14 -21.33 -2.59 -3.46
N LEU A 15 -22.10 -3.68 -3.40
CA LEU A 15 -22.22 -4.49 -2.19
C LEU A 15 -20.90 -5.17 -1.82
N ASP A 16 -20.16 -5.69 -2.80
CA ASP A 16 -18.83 -6.27 -2.57
C ASP A 16 -17.84 -5.23 -2.06
N ILE A 17 -17.84 -4.02 -2.65
CA ILE A 17 -17.03 -2.89 -2.20
C ILE A 17 -17.38 -2.49 -0.75
N GLY A 18 -18.68 -2.35 -0.44
CA GLY A 18 -19.13 -2.01 0.90
C GLY A 18 -18.74 -3.08 1.93
N THR A 19 -18.92 -4.36 1.56
CA THR A 19 -18.53 -5.50 2.40
C THR A 19 -17.03 -5.50 2.67
N PHE A 20 -16.21 -5.25 1.65
CA PHE A 20 -14.76 -5.14 1.81
C PHE A 20 -14.38 -4.04 2.81
N ILE A 21 -14.95 -2.83 2.69
CA ILE A 21 -14.63 -1.71 3.59
C ILE A 21 -15.03 -2.03 5.04
N VAL A 22 -16.20 -2.63 5.23
CA VAL A 22 -16.69 -3.05 6.56
C VAL A 22 -15.75 -4.12 7.15
N LEU A 23 -15.42 -5.17 6.39
CA LEU A 23 -14.52 -6.22 6.85
C LEU A 23 -13.13 -5.67 7.18
N ALA A 24 -12.56 -4.84 6.32
CA ALA A 24 -11.25 -4.23 6.55
C ALA A 24 -11.23 -3.42 7.84
N THR A 25 -12.32 -2.72 8.15
CA THR A 25 -12.46 -1.92 9.38
C THR A 25 -12.66 -2.80 10.60
N LEU A 26 -13.60 -3.75 10.56
CA LEU A 26 -13.92 -4.62 11.69
C LEU A 26 -12.76 -5.55 12.10
N ILE A 27 -11.93 -5.97 11.15
CA ILE A 27 -10.76 -6.80 11.44
C ILE A 27 -9.65 -5.99 12.13
N SER A 28 -9.40 -4.76 11.66
CA SER A 28 -8.38 -3.88 12.26
C SER A 28 -8.83 -3.26 13.58
N LEU A 29 -10.14 -3.05 13.76
CA LEU A 29 -10.71 -2.29 14.87
C LEU A 29 -10.24 -2.76 16.25
N PRO A 30 -10.32 -4.06 16.62
CA PRO A 30 -10.01 -4.49 17.99
C PRO A 30 -8.57 -4.17 18.42
N PHE A 31 -7.64 -4.14 17.45
CA PHE A 31 -6.24 -3.83 17.71
C PHE A 31 -6.00 -2.33 17.82
N ARG A 32 -6.69 -1.53 16.98
CA ARG A 32 -6.57 -0.07 16.93
C ARG A 32 -7.25 0.63 18.11
N SER A 33 -8.40 0.15 18.54
CA SER A 33 -9.15 0.73 19.66
C SER A 33 -8.69 0.22 21.03
N GLY A 34 -7.69 -0.69 21.06
CA GLY A 34 -7.22 -1.29 22.31
C GLY A 34 -8.22 -2.28 22.94
N MET A 35 -9.27 -2.72 22.23
CA MET A 35 -10.19 -3.74 22.73
C MET A 35 -9.50 -5.08 22.99
N VAL A 36 -8.40 -5.36 22.26
CA VAL A 36 -7.48 -6.46 22.54
C VAL A 36 -6.20 -5.87 23.09
N ASP A 37 -5.98 -6.04 24.40
CA ASP A 37 -4.72 -5.67 25.05
C ASP A 37 -4.11 -6.90 25.73
N GLN A 38 -3.17 -7.53 25.01
CA GLN A 38 -2.45 -8.70 25.48
C GLN A 38 -0.95 -8.36 25.56
N PRO A 39 -0.22 -8.84 26.58
CA PRO A 39 1.21 -8.50 26.74
C PRO A 39 2.08 -8.84 25.52
N TRP A 40 1.74 -9.90 24.78
CA TRP A 40 2.48 -10.28 23.57
C TRP A 40 2.21 -9.33 22.39
N LEU A 41 1.09 -8.61 22.38
CA LEU A 41 0.75 -7.63 21.36
C LEU A 41 1.60 -6.36 21.52
N SER A 42 1.85 -5.95 22.76
CA SER A 42 2.71 -4.83 23.11
C SER A 42 4.21 -5.19 23.19
N ALA A 43 4.54 -6.48 23.09
CA ALA A 43 5.93 -6.93 23.03
C ALA A 43 6.66 -6.29 21.85
N THR A 44 7.89 -5.83 22.12
CA THR A 44 8.70 -5.16 21.10
C THR A 44 9.83 -6.06 20.61
N VAL A 45 10.13 -5.95 19.32
CA VAL A 45 11.32 -6.54 18.72
C VAL A 45 12.27 -5.40 18.39
N PHE A 46 13.44 -5.37 19.04
CA PHE A 46 14.37 -4.23 18.98
C PHE A 46 13.70 -2.87 19.23
N GLY A 47 12.75 -2.80 20.16
CA GLY A 47 12.04 -1.56 20.51
C GLY A 47 10.84 -1.20 19.61
N VAL A 48 10.54 -2.00 18.58
CA VAL A 48 9.40 -1.78 17.66
C VAL A 48 8.24 -2.72 18.00
N PRO A 49 6.99 -2.23 18.14
CA PRO A 49 5.82 -3.06 18.46
C PRO A 49 5.28 -3.78 17.21
N VAL A 50 6.05 -4.75 16.70
CA VAL A 50 5.80 -5.41 15.40
C VAL A 50 4.39 -6.01 15.30
N TRP A 51 3.98 -6.79 16.29
CA TRP A 51 2.71 -7.52 16.26
C TRP A 51 1.51 -6.58 16.24
N ARG A 52 1.52 -5.57 17.12
CA ARG A 52 0.50 -4.54 17.16
C ARG A 52 0.36 -3.84 15.81
N ALA A 53 1.47 -3.35 15.26
CA ALA A 53 1.47 -2.67 13.97
C ALA A 53 0.87 -3.56 12.86
N LEU A 54 1.35 -4.80 12.71
CA LEU A 54 0.88 -5.69 11.66
C LEU A 54 -0.61 -6.05 11.80
N LEU A 55 -1.09 -6.25 13.03
CA LEU A 55 -2.51 -6.58 13.28
C LEU A 55 -3.42 -5.37 13.04
N GLU A 56 -3.00 -4.17 13.44
CA GLU A 56 -3.71 -2.92 13.15
C GLU A 56 -3.84 -2.68 11.64
N GLY A 57 -2.82 -3.04 10.85
CA GLY A 57 -2.81 -2.93 9.38
C GLY A 57 -3.39 -4.14 8.63
N SER A 58 -3.77 -5.22 9.32
CA SER A 58 -4.12 -6.50 8.68
C SER A 58 -5.52 -6.53 8.03
N GLY A 59 -6.42 -5.65 8.44
CA GLY A 59 -7.80 -5.63 7.96
C GLY A 59 -7.92 -5.57 6.44
N PRO A 60 -7.29 -4.59 5.76
CA PRO A 60 -7.35 -4.48 4.30
C PRO A 60 -6.87 -5.75 3.57
N ILE A 61 -5.75 -6.36 3.93
CA ILE A 61 -5.26 -7.56 3.25
C ILE A 61 -6.15 -8.79 3.51
N ILE A 62 -6.69 -8.96 4.72
CA ILE A 62 -7.59 -10.08 5.01
C ILE A 62 -8.92 -9.90 4.28
N ALA A 63 -9.48 -8.68 4.29
CA ALA A 63 -10.68 -8.34 3.54
C ALA A 63 -10.48 -8.56 2.03
N THR A 64 -9.29 -8.24 1.50
CA THR A 64 -8.91 -8.55 0.13
C THR A 64 -8.93 -10.05 -0.13
N VAL A 65 -8.28 -10.86 0.70
CA VAL A 65 -8.26 -12.32 0.53
C VAL A 65 -9.68 -12.87 0.45
N VAL A 66 -10.59 -12.37 1.29
CA VAL A 66 -12.02 -12.74 1.25
C VAL A 66 -12.67 -12.29 -0.06
N ALA A 67 -12.60 -10.99 -0.39
CA ALA A 67 -13.28 -10.40 -1.53
C ALA A 67 -12.79 -10.92 -2.89
N THR A 68 -11.53 -11.32 -2.96
CA THR A 68 -10.89 -11.84 -4.18
C THR A 68 -10.85 -13.36 -4.24
N ARG A 69 -11.38 -14.06 -3.22
CA ARG A 69 -11.31 -15.52 -3.06
C ARG A 69 -9.88 -16.04 -3.16
N GLY A 70 -8.98 -15.45 -2.38
CA GLY A 70 -7.55 -15.77 -2.35
C GLY A 70 -6.79 -15.20 -3.54
N PHE A 71 -7.03 -13.91 -3.86
CA PHE A 71 -6.38 -13.16 -4.95
C PHE A 71 -6.69 -13.69 -6.37
N ARG A 72 -7.78 -14.46 -6.53
CA ARG A 72 -8.17 -15.08 -7.81
C ARG A 72 -9.05 -14.17 -8.67
N GLN A 73 -9.82 -13.28 -8.05
CA GLN A 73 -10.77 -12.38 -8.71
C GLN A 73 -10.42 -10.92 -8.44
N HIS A 74 -10.77 -10.01 -9.36
CA HIS A 74 -10.59 -8.56 -9.20
C HIS A 74 -9.17 -8.10 -8.78
N TRP A 75 -8.15 -8.88 -9.13
CA TRP A 75 -6.73 -8.64 -8.82
C TRP A 75 -5.94 -8.07 -10.00
N ARG A 76 -6.64 -7.53 -10.99
CA ARG A 76 -6.06 -6.96 -12.21
C ARG A 76 -6.78 -5.65 -12.55
N PRO A 77 -6.10 -4.69 -13.21
CA PRO A 77 -4.73 -4.80 -13.73
C PRO A 77 -3.61 -4.61 -12.69
N ILE A 78 -3.89 -4.01 -11.53
CA ILE A 78 -2.89 -3.76 -10.49
C ILE A 78 -2.60 -5.07 -9.74
N THR A 79 -1.35 -5.50 -9.73
CA THR A 79 -0.90 -6.73 -9.05
C THR A 79 0.16 -6.40 -7.99
N PHE A 80 0.65 -7.39 -7.25
CA PHE A 80 1.72 -7.15 -6.27
C PHE A 80 2.98 -6.53 -6.90
N ALA A 81 3.49 -7.16 -7.96
CA ALA A 81 4.78 -6.80 -8.57
C ALA A 81 4.66 -5.89 -9.80
N GLY A 82 3.47 -5.69 -10.35
CA GLY A 82 3.29 -5.05 -11.66
C GLY A 82 4.04 -5.80 -12.74
N SER A 83 4.79 -5.08 -13.58
CA SER A 83 5.55 -5.68 -14.68
C SER A 83 6.91 -6.27 -14.28
N SER A 84 7.40 -6.06 -13.05
CA SER A 84 8.73 -6.55 -12.67
C SER A 84 8.93 -6.73 -11.16
N LEU A 85 8.97 -8.00 -10.71
CA LEU A 85 9.24 -8.35 -9.32
C LEU A 85 10.58 -7.86 -8.79
N PRO A 86 11.72 -7.93 -9.53
CA PRO A 86 13.00 -7.43 -9.01
C PRO A 86 12.97 -5.94 -8.68
N HIS A 87 12.32 -5.13 -9.52
CA HIS A 87 12.18 -3.70 -9.26
C HIS A 87 11.27 -3.43 -8.06
N ALA A 88 10.12 -4.12 -8.01
CA ALA A 88 9.20 -4.03 -6.89
C ALA A 88 9.87 -4.40 -5.56
N ALA A 89 10.64 -5.49 -5.54
CA ALA A 89 11.41 -5.92 -4.37
C ALA A 89 12.49 -4.90 -3.98
N ALA A 90 13.18 -4.31 -4.96
CA ALA A 90 14.16 -3.26 -4.71
C ALA A 90 13.52 -2.02 -4.06
N ILE A 91 12.34 -1.59 -4.54
CA ILE A 91 11.59 -0.48 -3.94
C ILE A 91 11.27 -0.77 -2.45
N LEU A 92 10.86 -1.98 -2.11
CA LEU A 92 10.58 -2.37 -0.72
C LEU A 92 11.83 -2.52 0.15
N ALA A 93 12.96 -2.97 -0.43
CA ALA A 93 14.20 -3.19 0.30
C ALA A 93 14.95 -1.89 0.63
N ILE A 94 14.80 -0.86 -0.20
CA ILE A 94 15.51 0.42 -0.05
C ILE A 94 15.25 1.10 1.30
N PRO A 95 14.00 1.27 1.79
CA PRO A 95 13.76 1.80 3.12
C PRO A 95 14.45 1.02 4.24
N CYS A 96 14.43 -0.31 4.17
CA CYS A 96 15.11 -1.17 5.16
C CYS A 96 16.61 -0.89 5.20
N LEU A 97 17.25 -0.78 4.04
CA LEU A 97 18.67 -0.45 3.94
C LEU A 97 18.97 0.96 4.46
N VAL A 98 18.21 1.96 4.00
CA VAL A 98 18.41 3.38 4.39
C VAL A 98 18.27 3.56 5.88
N PHE A 99 17.24 2.96 6.49
CA PHE A 99 16.97 3.09 7.91
C PHE A 99 18.01 2.35 8.76
N MET A 100 18.44 1.17 8.32
CA MET A 100 19.51 0.42 8.98
C MET A 100 20.81 1.23 8.98
N LEU A 101 21.21 1.79 7.83
CA LEU A 101 22.47 2.53 7.71
C LEU A 101 22.44 3.87 8.44
N ALA A 102 21.34 4.62 8.33
CA ALA A 102 21.21 5.91 8.98
C ALA A 102 21.07 5.79 10.51
N GLY A 103 20.43 4.70 10.97
CA GLY A 103 20.10 4.47 12.37
C GLY A 103 19.07 5.46 12.92
N ILE A 104 18.25 5.00 13.86
CA ILE A 104 17.30 5.85 14.58
C ILE A 104 17.54 5.67 16.08
N PRO A 105 18.00 6.72 16.79
CA PRO A 105 18.07 6.71 18.24
C PRO A 105 16.71 6.36 18.83
N ASN A 106 16.69 5.56 19.89
CA ASN A 106 15.46 5.11 20.51
C ASN A 106 15.60 5.06 22.03
N SER A 107 14.51 5.36 22.72
CA SER A 107 14.40 5.27 24.19
C SER A 107 14.44 3.84 24.74
N LYS A 108 14.37 2.82 23.87
CA LYS A 108 14.21 1.40 24.26
C LYS A 108 15.54 0.66 24.44
N GLY A 109 16.68 1.35 24.30
CA GLY A 109 18.01 0.77 24.50
C GLY A 109 18.47 -0.18 23.39
N ALA A 110 17.72 -0.28 22.27
CA ALA A 110 18.12 -1.08 21.12
C ALA A 110 19.20 -0.36 20.30
N SER A 111 20.04 -1.14 19.59
CA SER A 111 20.96 -0.56 18.59
C SER A 111 20.18 0.33 17.61
N PRO A 112 20.61 1.58 17.35
CA PRO A 112 19.93 2.46 16.41
C PRO A 112 19.74 1.87 15.01
N GLN A 113 20.70 1.05 14.56
CA GLN A 113 20.65 0.39 13.26
C GLN A 113 19.59 -0.73 13.24
N LEU A 114 19.55 -1.56 14.29
CA LEU A 114 18.56 -2.64 14.40
C LEU A 114 17.14 -2.10 14.61
N PHE A 115 16.99 -1.05 15.42
CA PHE A 115 15.71 -0.36 15.58
C PHE A 115 15.25 0.23 14.24
N GLY A 116 16.13 0.94 13.52
CA GLY A 116 15.82 1.51 12.20
C GLY A 116 15.41 0.44 11.20
N LEU A 117 16.17 -0.65 11.09
CA LEU A 117 15.85 -1.78 10.22
C LEU A 117 14.47 -2.37 10.56
N MET A 118 14.23 -2.70 11.83
CA MET A 118 12.99 -3.32 12.25
C MET A 118 11.79 -2.40 12.06
N LEU A 119 11.97 -1.09 12.28
CA LEU A 119 10.93 -0.08 12.04
C LEU A 119 10.57 -0.03 10.56
N ALA A 120 11.56 0.00 9.67
CA ALA A 120 11.34 -0.01 8.23
C ALA A 120 10.67 -1.30 7.76
N MET A 121 11.16 -2.47 8.19
CA MET A 121 10.56 -3.76 7.84
C MET A 121 9.09 -3.86 8.29
N THR A 122 8.81 -3.46 9.52
CA THR A 122 7.46 -3.46 10.09
C THR A 122 6.56 -2.50 9.32
N THR A 123 7.03 -1.29 9.03
CA THR A 123 6.25 -0.28 8.30
C THR A 123 6.02 -0.69 6.86
N VAL A 124 7.02 -1.28 6.19
CA VAL A 124 6.86 -1.81 4.82
C VAL A 124 5.80 -2.91 4.79
N ALA A 125 5.87 -3.87 5.71
CA ALA A 125 4.88 -4.95 5.78
C ALA A 125 3.46 -4.40 6.07
N TYR A 126 3.35 -3.47 7.00
CA TYR A 126 2.12 -2.73 7.29
C TYR A 126 1.57 -2.03 6.03
N CYS A 127 2.40 -1.28 5.30
CA CYS A 127 1.99 -0.62 4.07
C CYS A 127 1.57 -1.63 3.01
N VAL A 128 2.26 -2.76 2.85
CA VAL A 128 1.85 -3.81 1.91
C VAL A 128 0.48 -4.37 2.27
N PHE A 129 0.20 -4.57 3.57
CA PHE A 129 -1.12 -5.05 4.00
C PHE A 129 -2.23 -4.06 3.63
N GLU A 130 -2.04 -2.77 3.92
CA GLU A 130 -2.97 -1.72 3.53
C GLU A 130 -3.17 -1.65 2.01
N GLU A 131 -2.06 -1.54 1.26
CA GLU A 131 -2.11 -1.33 -0.18
C GLU A 131 -2.66 -2.53 -0.96
N SER A 132 -2.57 -3.74 -0.40
CA SER A 132 -3.24 -4.92 -0.96
C SER A 132 -4.75 -4.70 -1.06
N GLY A 133 -5.34 -4.06 -0.06
CA GLY A 133 -6.73 -3.66 -0.02
C GLY A 133 -7.03 -2.47 -0.91
N TRP A 134 -6.38 -1.34 -0.63
CA TRP A 134 -6.73 -0.07 -1.25
C TRP A 134 -6.44 -0.04 -2.75
N ARG A 135 -5.27 -0.53 -3.16
CA ARG A 135 -4.78 -0.46 -4.55
C ARG A 135 -4.89 -1.81 -5.26
N GLY A 136 -4.63 -2.90 -4.54
CA GLY A 136 -4.71 -4.25 -5.10
C GLY A 136 -6.15 -4.71 -5.38
N TYR A 137 -7.10 -4.42 -4.48
CA TYR A 137 -8.50 -4.80 -4.67
C TYR A 137 -9.40 -3.62 -5.03
N LEU A 138 -9.53 -2.63 -4.14
CA LEU A 138 -10.55 -1.59 -4.26
C LEU A 138 -10.34 -0.75 -5.52
N GLN A 139 -9.11 -0.38 -5.84
CA GLN A 139 -8.79 0.33 -7.09
C GLN A 139 -9.10 -0.50 -8.34
N ASN A 140 -8.85 -1.81 -8.32
CA ASN A 140 -9.21 -2.71 -9.41
C ASN A 140 -10.74 -2.87 -9.55
N ALA A 141 -11.47 -2.98 -8.44
CA ALA A 141 -12.93 -3.07 -8.42
C ALA A 141 -13.60 -1.79 -8.95
N LEU A 142 -12.95 -0.64 -8.79
CA LEU A 142 -13.42 0.68 -9.22
C LEU A 142 -12.91 1.09 -10.62
N GLN A 143 -12.36 0.17 -11.42
CA GLN A 143 -11.83 0.51 -12.76
C GLN A 143 -12.88 1.07 -13.73
N GLY A 144 -14.17 0.77 -13.52
CA GLY A 144 -15.28 1.35 -14.28
C GLY A 144 -15.55 2.83 -13.99
N LEU A 145 -14.85 3.45 -13.04
CA LEU A 145 -15.01 4.87 -12.70
C LEU A 145 -13.85 5.72 -13.25
N PRO A 146 -14.08 7.03 -13.46
CA PRO A 146 -13.00 7.98 -13.70
C PRO A 146 -11.95 7.94 -12.58
N ALA A 147 -10.68 8.10 -12.94
CA ALA A 147 -9.56 7.98 -12.00
C ALA A 147 -9.71 8.88 -10.76
N ALA A 148 -10.10 10.15 -10.94
CA ALA A 148 -10.32 11.07 -9.83
C ALA A 148 -11.40 10.58 -8.85
N SER A 149 -12.53 10.09 -9.36
CA SER A 149 -13.61 9.54 -8.53
C SER A 149 -13.14 8.34 -7.74
N ARG A 150 -12.37 7.45 -8.38
CA ARG A 150 -11.78 6.28 -7.73
C ARG A 150 -10.84 6.68 -6.59
N TYR A 151 -9.95 7.65 -6.81
CA TYR A 151 -9.01 8.10 -5.78
C TYR A 151 -9.70 8.77 -4.59
N VAL A 152 -10.76 9.55 -4.85
CA VAL A 152 -11.58 10.15 -3.79
C VAL A 152 -12.28 9.07 -2.97
N LEU A 153 -12.92 8.09 -3.62
CA LEU A 153 -13.60 6.99 -2.93
C LEU A 153 -12.64 6.17 -2.07
N ILE A 154 -11.46 5.85 -2.58
CA ILE A 154 -10.43 5.14 -1.81
C ILE A 154 -9.96 5.99 -0.63
N GLY A 155 -9.72 7.29 -0.82
CA GLY A 155 -9.34 8.19 0.28
C GLY A 155 -10.40 8.30 1.37
N LEU A 156 -11.67 8.34 1.00
CA LEU A 156 -12.80 8.32 1.95
C LEU A 156 -12.91 6.99 2.69
N ALA A 157 -12.78 5.87 1.98
CA ALA A 157 -12.76 4.54 2.58
C ALA A 157 -11.59 4.37 3.55
N TRP A 158 -10.42 4.89 3.18
CA TRP A 158 -9.22 4.85 4.01
C TRP A 158 -9.38 5.72 5.26
N TYR A 159 -9.98 6.92 5.14
CA TYR A 159 -10.34 7.75 6.29
C TYR A 159 -11.33 7.07 7.22
N ALA A 160 -12.39 6.46 6.67
CA ALA A 160 -13.37 5.72 7.44
C ALA A 160 -12.74 4.55 8.21
N TRP A 161 -11.80 3.83 7.59
CA TRP A 161 -11.06 2.73 8.21
C TRP A 161 -10.19 3.15 9.41
N HIS A 162 -9.69 4.39 9.43
CA HIS A 162 -8.96 4.92 10.58
C HIS A 162 -9.84 5.30 11.77
N LEU A 163 -11.15 5.45 11.56
CA LEU A 163 -12.12 5.91 12.57
C LEU A 163 -11.60 7.08 13.44
N PRO A 164 -10.93 8.09 12.84
CA PRO A 164 -10.19 9.12 13.58
C PRO A 164 -11.11 10.02 14.44
N PHE A 165 -12.40 10.03 14.12
CA PHE A 165 -13.45 10.76 14.83
C PHE A 165 -13.86 10.13 16.16
N LEU A 166 -13.40 8.91 16.46
CA LEU A 166 -13.58 8.27 17.77
C LEU A 166 -12.45 8.60 18.77
N SER A 167 -11.44 9.35 18.34
CA SER A 167 -10.34 9.79 19.21
C SER A 167 -10.81 10.87 20.18
N ASP A 168 -10.31 10.84 21.42
CA ASP A 168 -10.59 11.85 22.44
C ASP A 168 -10.14 13.27 22.02
N ASP A 169 -9.14 13.37 21.15
CA ASP A 169 -8.60 14.63 20.61
C ASP A 169 -9.24 15.05 19.26
N ALA A 170 -10.39 14.45 18.91
CA ALA A 170 -11.06 14.71 17.63
C ALA A 170 -11.67 16.13 17.57
N THR A 171 -10.90 17.06 17.01
CA THR A 171 -11.39 18.39 16.62
C THR A 171 -11.75 18.43 15.14
N LEU A 172 -12.72 19.27 14.75
CA LEU A 172 -13.08 19.46 13.35
C LEU A 172 -11.86 19.80 12.47
N GLY A 173 -10.97 20.66 12.97
CA GLY A 173 -9.74 21.04 12.26
C GLY A 173 -8.82 19.84 11.99
N ASN A 174 -8.56 19.02 13.01
CA ASN A 174 -7.71 17.83 12.87
C ASN A 174 -8.34 16.79 11.93
N GLN A 175 -9.66 16.59 12.01
CA GLN A 175 -10.39 15.66 11.14
C GLN A 175 -10.36 16.11 9.68
N CYS A 176 -10.59 17.41 9.41
CA CYS A 176 -10.48 17.97 8.07
C CYS A 176 -9.07 17.85 7.50
N ALA A 177 -8.04 18.16 8.31
CA ALA A 177 -6.66 18.04 7.89
C ALA A 177 -6.27 16.59 7.57
N PHE A 178 -6.71 15.64 8.40
CA PHE A 178 -6.44 14.22 8.19
C PHE A 178 -7.19 13.67 6.99
N LEU A 179 -8.46 14.04 6.80
CA LEU A 179 -9.21 13.68 5.60
C LEU A 179 -8.54 14.22 4.33
N ALA A 180 -8.13 15.49 4.33
CA ALA A 180 -7.42 16.10 3.21
C ALA A 180 -6.10 15.38 2.91
N LEU A 181 -5.36 14.99 3.95
CA LEU A 181 -4.14 14.19 3.82
C LEU A 181 -4.42 12.83 3.16
N LEU A 182 -5.42 12.08 3.62
CA LEU A 182 -5.71 10.74 3.10
C LEU A 182 -6.28 10.77 1.68
N VAL A 183 -7.16 11.74 1.37
CA VAL A 183 -7.65 11.95 0.00
C VAL A 183 -6.49 12.38 -0.91
N GLY A 184 -5.69 13.38 -0.50
CA GLY A 184 -4.54 13.85 -1.28
C GLY A 184 -3.49 12.77 -1.52
N ALA A 185 -3.13 12.00 -0.49
CA ALA A 185 -2.26 10.84 -0.62
C ALA A 185 -2.87 9.78 -1.55
N SER A 186 -4.19 9.61 -1.54
CA SER A 186 -4.87 8.69 -2.45
C SER A 186 -4.78 9.07 -3.92
N PHE A 187 -4.72 10.36 -4.25
CA PHE A 187 -4.40 10.80 -5.61
C PHE A 187 -2.98 10.42 -6.03
N LEU A 188 -1.99 10.67 -5.17
CA LEU A 188 -0.58 10.36 -5.47
C LEU A 188 -0.38 8.85 -5.65
N LEU A 189 -0.80 8.07 -4.66
CA LEU A 189 -0.62 6.62 -4.64
C LEU A 189 -1.51 5.94 -5.69
N GLY A 190 -2.74 6.42 -5.90
CA GLY A 190 -3.66 5.89 -6.90
C GLY A 190 -3.12 6.08 -8.32
N ARG A 191 -2.60 7.27 -8.65
CA ARG A 191 -1.95 7.52 -9.94
C ARG A 191 -0.75 6.62 -10.15
N LEU A 192 0.07 6.46 -9.12
CA LEU A 192 1.25 5.61 -9.18
C LEU A 192 0.87 4.13 -9.41
N ALA A 193 -0.23 3.68 -8.80
CA ALA A 193 -0.78 2.35 -8.99
C ALA A 193 -1.29 2.14 -10.43
N ASP A 194 -1.97 3.13 -11.02
CA ASP A 194 -2.45 3.06 -12.41
C ASP A 194 -1.30 3.10 -13.43
N GLU A 195 -0.22 3.84 -13.14
CA GLU A 195 0.94 3.93 -14.04
C GLU A 195 1.82 2.67 -14.00
N MET A 196 2.06 2.11 -12.81
CA MET A 196 3.04 1.04 -12.60
C MET A 196 2.40 -0.34 -12.33
N HIS A 197 1.10 -0.39 -12.07
CA HIS A 197 0.33 -1.61 -11.78
C HIS A 197 0.91 -2.46 -10.63
N SER A 198 1.60 -1.84 -9.67
CA SER A 198 2.33 -2.53 -8.60
C SER A 198 1.94 -2.03 -7.21
N VAL A 199 1.36 -2.92 -6.40
CA VAL A 199 1.08 -2.69 -4.97
C VAL A 199 2.37 -2.48 -4.18
N PHE A 200 3.41 -3.26 -4.44
CA PHE A 200 4.69 -3.13 -3.73
C PHE A 200 5.36 -1.78 -3.96
N LEU A 201 5.31 -1.28 -5.19
CA LEU A 201 5.81 0.05 -5.47
C LEU A 201 5.03 1.11 -4.68
N VAL A 202 3.70 1.01 -4.67
CA VAL A 202 2.86 1.95 -3.91
C VAL A 202 3.08 1.84 -2.41
N ALA A 203 3.26 0.64 -1.87
CA ALA A 203 3.56 0.41 -0.46
C ALA A 203 4.87 1.07 -0.03
N GLY A 204 5.89 1.06 -0.90
CA GLY A 204 7.12 1.82 -0.71
C GLY A 204 6.84 3.33 -0.54
N PHE A 205 6.04 3.92 -1.44
CA PHE A 205 5.68 5.34 -1.34
C PHE A 205 4.71 5.64 -0.20
N HIS A 206 3.85 4.70 0.19
CA HIS A 206 3.02 4.83 1.38
C HIS A 206 3.90 4.90 2.64
N LEU A 207 5.02 4.15 2.73
CA LEU A 207 5.96 4.35 3.82
C LEU A 207 6.47 5.80 3.91
N ALA A 208 6.71 6.48 2.79
CA ALA A 208 7.07 7.89 2.79
C ALA A 208 5.94 8.79 3.34
N VAL A 209 4.68 8.48 3.04
CA VAL A 209 3.53 9.15 3.65
C VAL A 209 3.51 8.92 5.17
N ASN A 210 3.72 7.68 5.63
CA ASN A 210 3.76 7.36 7.06
C ASN A 210 4.92 8.05 7.79
N LEU A 211 6.07 8.16 7.14
CA LEU A 211 7.25 8.84 7.68
C LEU A 211 7.01 10.34 7.89
N LEU A 212 6.31 10.98 6.96
CA LEU A 212 5.98 12.41 7.01
C LEU A 212 4.76 12.74 7.88
N SER A 213 3.90 11.75 8.13
CA SER A 213 2.69 11.91 8.93
C SER A 213 2.97 11.81 10.43
N PHE A 214 1.96 12.13 11.26
CA PHE A 214 1.95 11.91 12.71
C PHE A 214 1.80 10.43 13.09
N ASN A 215 2.49 9.53 12.38
CA ASN A 215 2.47 8.11 12.68
C ASN A 215 3.31 7.84 13.94
N GLN A 216 2.69 7.23 14.95
CA GLN A 216 3.29 6.98 16.26
C GLN A 216 4.55 6.09 16.18
N LEU A 217 4.65 5.19 15.19
CA LEU A 217 5.83 4.34 14.99
C LEU A 217 7.10 5.17 14.74
N PHE A 218 6.96 6.39 14.21
CA PHE A 218 8.07 7.30 13.94
C PHE A 218 8.23 8.39 15.01
N GLY A 219 7.62 8.23 16.19
CA GLY A 219 7.69 9.22 17.28
C GLY A 219 9.10 9.47 17.82
N GLU A 220 9.96 8.45 17.78
CA GLU A 220 11.37 8.53 18.22
C GLU A 220 12.28 9.25 17.19
N ALA A 221 11.82 9.40 15.93
CA ALA A 221 12.60 10.04 14.88
C ALA A 221 12.35 11.56 14.87
N SER A 222 13.41 12.35 15.07
CA SER A 222 13.31 13.81 14.93
C SER A 222 12.91 14.23 13.50
N PRO A 223 12.30 15.42 13.31
CA PRO A 223 11.93 15.90 11.96
C PRO A 223 13.09 15.89 10.96
N GLY A 224 14.29 16.31 11.38
CA GLY A 224 15.49 16.28 10.54
C GLY A 224 15.91 14.85 10.16
N ARG A 225 15.76 13.89 11.09
CA ARG A 225 16.02 12.47 10.80
C ARG A 225 15.01 11.91 9.82
N LYS A 226 13.72 12.23 9.98
CA LYS A 226 12.66 11.82 9.04
C LYS A 226 12.95 12.33 7.62
N LEU A 227 13.35 13.59 7.49
CA LEU A 227 13.72 14.18 6.20
C LEU A 227 14.94 13.48 5.58
N LEU A 228 15.98 13.20 6.37
CA LEU A 228 17.17 12.48 5.91
C LEU A 228 16.83 11.07 5.39
N LEU A 229 16.00 10.33 6.12
CA LEU A 229 15.53 9.00 5.70
C LEU A 229 14.74 9.06 4.40
N LEU A 230 13.83 10.04 4.28
CA LEU A 230 13.04 10.24 3.07
C LEU A 230 13.93 10.56 1.85
N ILE A 231 14.87 11.49 2.00
CA ILE A 231 15.81 11.86 0.92
C ILE A 231 16.63 10.64 0.52
N GLY A 232 17.13 9.86 1.48
CA GLY A 232 17.86 8.62 1.21
C GLY A 232 17.05 7.62 0.39
N CYS A 233 15.78 7.41 0.75
CA CYS A 233 14.87 6.56 -0.02
C CYS A 233 14.67 7.09 -1.45
N ILE A 234 14.37 8.39 -1.61
CA ILE A 234 14.11 9.00 -2.93
C ILE A 234 15.33 8.88 -3.84
N VAL A 235 16.53 9.20 -3.33
CA VAL A 235 17.79 9.12 -4.10
C VAL A 235 18.02 7.72 -4.65
N LEU A 236 17.70 6.68 -3.88
CA LEU A 236 17.86 5.29 -4.30
C LEU A 236 16.69 4.76 -5.14
N TRP A 237 15.46 5.23 -4.91
CA TRP A 237 14.29 4.84 -5.69
C TRP A 237 14.32 5.38 -7.11
N VAL A 238 14.75 6.63 -7.32
CA VAL A 238 14.72 7.27 -8.64
C VAL A 238 15.43 6.45 -9.72
N PRO A 239 16.68 5.96 -9.53
CA PRO A 239 17.33 5.08 -10.50
C PRO A 239 16.55 3.80 -10.79
N VAL A 240 15.99 3.16 -9.76
CA VAL A 240 15.20 1.93 -9.90
C VAL A 240 13.94 2.19 -10.73
N LEU A 241 13.24 3.29 -10.47
CA LEU A 241 12.03 3.67 -11.21
C LEU A 241 12.33 4.02 -12.67
N LEU A 242 13.41 4.77 -12.92
CA LEU A 242 13.85 5.10 -14.27
C LEU A 242 14.22 3.84 -15.06
N HIS A 243 14.92 2.91 -14.43
CA HIS A 243 15.26 1.63 -15.04
C HIS A 243 14.02 0.78 -15.30
N TRP A 244 13.09 0.70 -14.34
CA TRP A 244 11.83 -0.03 -14.47
C TRP A 244 11.00 0.50 -15.65
N LYS A 245 10.82 1.83 -15.73
CA LYS A 245 10.04 2.46 -16.81
C LYS A 245 10.62 2.14 -18.18
N ARG A 246 11.95 2.22 -18.35
CA ARG A 246 12.62 1.86 -19.62
C ARG A 246 12.40 0.39 -19.98
N HIS A 247 12.48 -0.50 -19.01
CA HIS A 247 12.27 -1.94 -19.21
C HIS A 247 10.83 -2.24 -19.64
N ALA A 248 9.84 -1.63 -18.98
CA ALA A 248 8.43 -1.79 -19.33
C ALA A 248 8.12 -1.28 -20.75
N THR A 249 8.69 -0.14 -21.15
CA THR A 249 8.54 0.38 -22.51
C THR A 249 9.12 -0.57 -23.56
N ARG A 250 10.32 -1.11 -23.34
CA ARG A 250 10.95 -2.08 -24.26
C ARG A 250 10.13 -3.35 -24.43
N GLN A 251 9.61 -3.90 -23.34
CA GLN A 251 8.75 -5.09 -23.39
C GLN A 251 7.45 -4.83 -24.19
N GLY A 252 6.82 -3.66 -23.99
CA GLY A 252 5.64 -3.27 -24.76
C GLY A 252 5.93 -3.15 -26.26
N GLN A 253 7.08 -2.59 -26.64
CA GLN A 253 7.51 -2.48 -28.04
C GLN A 253 7.79 -3.85 -28.67
N HIS A 254 8.46 -4.76 -27.96
CA HIS A 254 8.70 -6.12 -28.46
C HIS A 254 7.40 -6.94 -28.62
N ALA A 255 6.45 -6.80 -27.70
CA ALA A 255 5.15 -7.46 -27.81
C ALA A 255 4.33 -6.96 -29.01
N GLN A 256 4.41 -5.66 -29.34
CA GLN A 256 3.75 -5.09 -30.52
C GLN A 256 4.48 -5.42 -31.84
N ALA A 257 5.80 -5.61 -31.81
CA ALA A 257 6.60 -5.93 -32.99
C ALA A 257 6.52 -7.41 -33.42
N ASN A 258 6.03 -8.31 -32.56
CA ASN A 258 5.92 -9.74 -32.87
C ASN A 258 4.62 -10.38 -32.34
N PRO A 259 3.44 -9.96 -32.84
CA PRO A 259 2.15 -10.42 -32.36
C PRO A 259 1.82 -11.89 -32.72
N LEU A 260 2.60 -12.54 -33.58
CA LEU A 260 2.32 -13.88 -34.12
C LEU A 260 2.89 -15.05 -33.28
N GLN A 261 3.53 -14.77 -32.14
CA GLN A 261 4.12 -15.81 -31.29
C GLN A 261 3.32 -16.12 -30.01
N THR A 262 2.28 -15.37 -29.67
CA THR A 262 1.47 -15.58 -28.46
C THR A 262 0.24 -16.47 -28.66
N ASP A 263 -0.15 -16.75 -29.91
CA ASP A 263 -1.23 -17.69 -30.26
C ASP A 263 -0.68 -18.87 -31.06
N ARG A 264 0.06 -19.77 -30.41
CA ARG A 264 0.11 -21.16 -30.89
C ARG A 264 -0.82 -21.99 -30.01
N PRO A 265 -1.98 -22.44 -30.53
CA PRO A 265 -2.76 -23.45 -29.82
C PRO A 265 -1.86 -24.67 -29.62
N ALA A 266 -1.86 -25.22 -28.41
CA ALA A 266 -1.24 -26.50 -28.13
C ALA A 266 -1.84 -27.52 -29.11
N HIS A 267 -1.03 -27.96 -30.07
CA HIS A 267 -1.37 -29.10 -30.91
C HIS A 267 -1.55 -30.30 -29.99
N HIS A 268 -2.80 -30.65 -29.69
CA HIS A 268 -3.18 -32.02 -29.43
C HIS A 268 -2.88 -32.80 -30.73
N GLN A 269 -1.70 -33.40 -30.78
CA GLN A 269 -1.49 -34.58 -31.61
C GLN A 269 -2.02 -35.75 -30.79
N GLY A 270 -3.17 -36.28 -31.21
CA GLY A 270 -3.58 -37.62 -30.85
C GLY A 270 -2.86 -38.60 -31.75
N GLU A 271 -2.20 -39.58 -31.14
CA GLU A 271 -2.22 -40.98 -31.54
C GLU A 271 -2.44 -41.81 -30.26
#